data_AF-A0A2M7PD67-F1
#
_entry.id   AF-A0A2M7PD67-F1
#
_cell.length_a   1.000
_cell.length_b   1.000
_cell.length_c   1.000
_cell.angle_alpha   90.00
_cell.angle_beta   90.00
_cell.angle_gamma   90.00
#
_symmetry.space_group_name_H-M   'P 1'
#
loop_
_entity.id
_entity.type
_entity.pdbx_description
1 polymer ?
#
loop_
_entity_poly.entity_id
_entity_poly.type
_entity_poly.pdbx_seq_one_letter_code
_entity_poly.pdbx_strand_id
1 'polypeptide(L)'
;MTERLKEIYGSVPVIGWLIGMLVAVVTESAFGAGLAYALYLPKVPALLGLTVVLKQPSMFPAAILYVFLIYALPIFFAAGLTAPWANRMAAAMEALPLWLSAILHLGVLYLVLHLWTDMSDYRLQISKLTMIAVMLTLSINVINGYMGEFSCSHPGFMALGAYASSTFSLVLFRQDRLFGAPILPEFLGPYMFPLGLLLGGVAASLGALVVAIPSFRTRGDYLAIISLAFMFIVKSVFENLEVLGGPRGMGGQPHWATLPAVFIGMAVCIVVINNFVNSTMGKALNAVRDNETAAEAMTVNTRRTKMTAFMFGAFWAGVAGGLYAH
;
A
#
# COMPACT_ATOMS: atom_id res chain seq x y z
N MET A 1 23.56 -5.74 -26.37
CA MET A 1 23.12 -4.48 -25.72
C MET A 1 24.37 -3.83 -25.15
N THR A 2 24.80 -2.76 -25.80
CA THR A 2 26.16 -2.20 -25.85
C THR A 2 26.54 -1.44 -24.58
N GLU A 3 27.82 -1.47 -24.16
CA GLU A 3 28.34 -0.75 -22.98
C GLU A 3 27.90 0.72 -22.93
N ARG A 4 27.80 1.35 -24.10
CA ARG A 4 27.29 2.71 -24.29
C ARG A 4 25.89 2.96 -23.72
N LEU A 5 24.97 2.00 -23.79
CA LEU A 5 23.64 2.14 -23.18
C LEU A 5 23.71 2.06 -21.65
N LYS A 6 24.60 1.23 -21.11
CA LYS A 6 24.83 1.17 -19.66
C LYS A 6 25.44 2.46 -19.13
N GLU A 7 26.36 3.07 -19.87
CA GLU A 7 26.94 4.37 -19.51
C GLU A 7 25.88 5.48 -19.51
N ILE A 8 25.06 5.57 -20.56
CA ILE A 8 24.03 6.61 -20.67
C ILE A 8 23.00 6.46 -19.55
N TYR A 9 22.39 5.29 -19.41
CA TYR A 9 21.29 5.08 -18.46
C TYR A 9 21.75 4.84 -17.02
N GLY A 10 22.99 4.41 -16.80
CA GLY A 10 23.58 4.27 -15.47
C GLY A 10 23.82 5.61 -14.77
N SER A 11 23.91 6.69 -15.54
CA SER A 11 24.07 8.06 -15.01
C SER A 11 22.76 8.79 -14.75
N VAL A 12 21.59 8.18 -15.00
CA VAL A 12 20.29 8.85 -14.86
C VAL A 12 19.80 8.73 -13.42
N PRO A 13 19.62 9.86 -12.69
CA PRO A 13 19.10 9.84 -11.33
C PRO A 13 17.59 9.54 -11.32
N VAL A 14 17.06 9.17 -10.15
CA VAL A 14 15.63 8.79 -9.97
C VAL A 14 14.68 9.86 -10.52
N ILE A 15 14.98 11.15 -10.31
CA ILE A 15 14.17 12.25 -10.85
C ILE A 15 14.07 12.24 -12.38
N GLY A 16 15.12 11.82 -13.09
CA GLY A 16 15.11 11.67 -14.55
C GLY A 16 14.17 10.56 -15.01
N TRP A 17 14.13 9.45 -14.28
CA TRP A 17 13.16 8.37 -14.52
C TRP A 17 11.71 8.80 -14.22
N LEU A 18 11.50 9.58 -13.16
CA LEU A 18 10.19 10.15 -12.85
C LEU A 18 9.70 11.10 -13.96
N ILE A 19 10.58 11.96 -14.49
CA ILE A 19 10.29 12.82 -15.65
C ILE A 19 9.96 11.94 -16.87
N GLY A 20 10.72 10.87 -17.12
CA GLY A 20 10.43 9.93 -18.20
C GLY A 20 9.05 9.29 -18.08
N MET A 21 8.64 8.89 -16.87
CA MET A 21 7.29 8.38 -16.61
C MET A 21 6.22 9.45 -16.84
N LEU A 22 6.46 10.69 -16.42
CA LEU A 22 5.54 11.80 -16.68
C LEU A 22 5.33 12.02 -18.18
N VAL A 23 6.41 12.02 -18.96
CA VAL A 23 6.35 12.14 -20.42
C VAL A 23 5.56 10.98 -21.04
N ALA A 24 5.75 9.75 -20.56
CA ALA A 24 4.99 8.60 -21.05
C ALA A 24 3.49 8.72 -20.75
N VAL A 25 3.11 9.16 -19.55
CA VAL A 25 1.69 9.38 -19.20
C VAL A 25 1.07 10.47 -20.09
N VAL A 26 1.78 11.57 -20.31
CA VAL A 26 1.31 12.64 -21.23
C VAL A 26 1.21 12.12 -22.66
N THR A 27 2.17 11.31 -23.10
CA THR A 27 2.15 10.68 -24.43
C THR A 27 0.95 9.75 -24.58
N GLU A 28 0.64 8.96 -23.56
CA GLU A 28 -0.56 8.12 -23.52
C GLU A 28 -1.84 8.95 -23.57
N SER A 29 -1.93 10.08 -22.84
CA SER A 29 -3.13 10.95 -22.90
C SER A 29 -3.37 11.52 -24.28
N ALA A 30 -2.30 11.86 -25.00
CA ALA A 30 -2.40 12.52 -26.30
C ALA A 30 -2.61 11.51 -27.44
N PHE A 31 -1.87 10.40 -27.43
CA PHE A 31 -1.77 9.49 -28.58
C PHE A 31 -2.25 8.07 -28.29
N GLY A 32 -2.53 7.74 -27.02
CA GLY A 32 -2.79 6.37 -26.59
C GLY A 32 -4.03 5.74 -27.23
N ALA A 33 -5.12 6.48 -27.40
CA ALA A 33 -6.33 5.97 -28.05
C ALA A 33 -6.12 5.73 -29.56
N GLY A 34 -5.46 6.68 -30.24
CA GLY A 34 -5.17 6.57 -31.66
C GLY A 34 -4.23 5.41 -31.99
N LEU A 35 -3.19 5.20 -31.17
CA LEU A 35 -2.29 4.07 -31.33
C LEU A 35 -2.98 2.74 -31.05
N ALA A 36 -3.84 2.67 -30.03
CA ALA A 36 -4.59 1.45 -29.74
C ALA A 36 -5.49 1.06 -30.92
N TYR A 37 -6.17 2.03 -31.53
CA TYR A 37 -6.97 1.80 -32.73
C TYR A 37 -6.12 1.34 -33.92
N ALA A 38 -4.96 1.98 -34.16
CA ALA A 38 -4.05 1.61 -35.24
C ALA A 38 -3.49 0.18 -35.08
N LEU A 39 -3.35 -0.30 -33.84
CA LEU A 39 -2.91 -1.65 -33.51
C LEU A 39 -4.07 -2.66 -33.41
N TYR A 40 -5.28 -2.27 -33.85
CA TYR A 40 -6.51 -3.08 -33.77
C TYR A 40 -6.85 -3.55 -32.34
N LEU A 41 -6.37 -2.84 -31.31
CA LEU A 41 -6.67 -3.18 -29.93
C LEU A 41 -8.09 -2.73 -29.58
N PRO A 42 -8.86 -3.54 -28.85
CA PRO A 42 -10.27 -3.24 -28.55
C PRO A 42 -10.44 -2.02 -27.62
N LYS A 43 -9.40 -1.69 -26.86
CA LYS A 43 -9.31 -0.54 -25.97
C LYS A 43 -7.84 -0.29 -25.61
N VAL A 44 -7.56 0.87 -25.02
CA VAL A 44 -6.24 1.16 -24.44
C VAL A 44 -5.86 0.06 -23.44
N PRO A 45 -4.72 -0.63 -23.64
CA PRO A 45 -4.27 -1.70 -22.77
C PRO A 45 -4.02 -1.21 -21.33
N ALA A 46 -4.85 -1.64 -20.38
CA ALA A 46 -4.58 -1.46 -18.96
C ALA A 46 -3.68 -2.58 -18.43
N LEU A 47 -2.91 -2.32 -17.36
CA LEU A 47 -1.96 -3.28 -16.76
C LEU A 47 -0.98 -3.87 -17.77
N LEU A 48 -0.32 -3.01 -18.56
CA LEU A 48 0.63 -3.43 -19.61
C LEU A 48 0.01 -4.43 -20.62
N GLY A 49 -1.31 -4.35 -20.81
CA GLY A 49 -2.06 -5.21 -21.74
C GLY A 49 -2.36 -6.61 -21.28
N LEU A 50 -2.02 -6.98 -20.03
CA LEU A 50 -2.34 -8.30 -19.46
C LEU A 50 -3.83 -8.64 -19.59
N THR A 51 -4.70 -7.66 -19.37
CA THR A 51 -6.16 -7.85 -19.47
C THR A 51 -6.65 -8.18 -20.88
N VAL A 52 -5.97 -7.65 -21.91
CA VAL A 52 -6.30 -7.92 -23.32
C VAL A 52 -5.76 -9.29 -23.71
N VAL A 53 -4.53 -9.60 -23.31
CA VAL A 53 -3.84 -10.87 -23.59
C VAL A 53 -4.60 -12.06 -22.98
N LEU A 54 -5.08 -11.94 -21.74
CA LEU A 54 -5.84 -13.00 -21.08
C LEU A 54 -7.18 -13.29 -21.76
N LYS A 55 -7.79 -12.29 -22.42
CA LYS A 55 -9.05 -12.46 -23.15
C LYS A 55 -8.84 -12.93 -24.60
N GLN A 56 -7.80 -12.41 -25.26
CA GLN A 56 -7.47 -12.68 -26.65
C GLN A 56 -5.95 -12.83 -26.78
N PRO A 57 -5.42 -14.06 -26.61
CA PRO A 57 -3.98 -14.31 -26.64
C PRO A 57 -3.30 -13.90 -27.96
N SER A 58 -4.03 -13.90 -29.08
CA SER A 58 -3.53 -13.45 -30.39
C SER A 58 -3.12 -11.97 -30.41
N MET A 59 -3.66 -11.14 -29.52
CA MET A 59 -3.36 -9.70 -29.42
C MET A 59 -2.10 -9.39 -28.62
N PHE A 60 -1.37 -10.41 -28.16
CA PHE A 60 -0.16 -10.25 -27.37
C PHE A 60 0.93 -9.41 -28.06
N PRO A 61 1.27 -9.62 -29.35
CA PRO A 61 2.28 -8.80 -30.01
C PRO A 61 1.87 -7.32 -30.10
N ALA A 62 0.60 -7.05 -30.40
CA ALA A 62 0.06 -5.69 -30.47
C ALA A 62 0.06 -5.00 -29.09
N ALA A 63 -0.29 -5.73 -28.03
CA ALA A 63 -0.25 -5.22 -26.67
C ALA A 63 1.18 -4.89 -26.21
N ILE A 64 2.16 -5.74 -26.52
CA ILE A 64 3.58 -5.46 -26.24
C ILE A 64 4.06 -4.25 -27.03
N LEU A 65 3.72 -4.18 -28.31
CA LEU A 65 4.12 -3.06 -29.17
C LEU A 65 3.54 -1.74 -28.64
N TYR A 66 2.28 -1.75 -28.20
CA TYR A 66 1.68 -0.60 -27.52
C TYR A 66 2.47 -0.19 -26.28
N VAL A 67 2.77 -1.15 -25.39
CA VAL A 67 3.51 -0.87 -24.16
C VAL A 67 4.90 -0.32 -24.46
N PHE A 68 5.56 -0.87 -25.48
CA PHE A 68 6.86 -0.39 -25.90
C PHE A 68 6.80 1.04 -26.43
N LEU A 69 5.85 1.35 -27.32
CA LEU A 69 5.76 2.66 -27.97
C LEU A 69 5.25 3.77 -27.04
N ILE A 70 4.37 3.46 -26.09
CA ILE A 70 3.75 4.45 -25.19
C ILE A 70 4.51 4.59 -23.88
N TYR A 71 5.04 3.50 -23.33
CA TYR A 71 5.73 3.53 -22.04
C TYR A 71 7.24 3.42 -22.22
N ALA A 72 7.75 2.28 -22.70
CA ALA A 72 9.19 2.03 -22.67
C ALA A 72 9.98 3.09 -23.47
N LEU A 73 9.63 3.30 -24.74
CA LEU A 73 10.34 4.22 -25.63
C LEU A 73 10.30 5.66 -25.11
N PRO A 74 9.16 6.26 -24.73
CA PRO A 74 9.12 7.59 -24.16
C PRO A 74 9.86 7.70 -22.82
N ILE A 75 9.76 6.71 -21.93
CA ILE A 75 10.47 6.70 -20.64
C ILE A 75 11.98 6.73 -20.88
N PHE A 76 12.51 5.78 -21.65
CA PHE A 76 13.96 5.71 -21.90
C PHE A 76 14.45 6.91 -22.69
N PHE A 77 13.71 7.34 -23.73
CA PHE A 77 14.10 8.50 -24.53
C PHE A 77 14.14 9.78 -23.69
N ALA A 78 13.08 10.07 -22.92
CA ALA A 78 13.02 11.25 -22.08
C ALA A 78 14.04 11.18 -20.92
N ALA A 79 14.21 10.02 -20.28
CA ALA A 79 15.20 9.83 -19.22
C ALA A 79 16.63 10.08 -19.72
N GLY A 80 16.97 9.57 -20.91
CA GLY A 80 18.27 9.80 -21.54
C GLY A 80 18.48 11.26 -21.96
N LEU A 81 17.49 11.87 -22.61
CA LEU A 81 17.57 13.27 -23.08
C LEU A 81 17.67 14.27 -21.92
N THR A 82 16.93 14.01 -20.84
CA THR A 82 16.92 14.87 -19.66
C THR A 82 18.04 14.57 -18.67
N ALA A 83 18.85 13.53 -18.89
CA ALA A 83 19.91 13.09 -17.97
C ALA A 83 20.86 14.21 -17.50
N PRO A 84 21.39 15.11 -18.37
CA PRO A 84 22.28 16.18 -17.92
C PRO A 84 21.59 17.18 -17.00
N TRP A 85 20.31 17.47 -17.27
CA TRP A 85 19.49 18.39 -16.46
C TRP A 85 19.06 17.74 -15.16
N ALA A 86 18.63 16.48 -15.22
CA ALA A 86 18.26 15.67 -14.08
C ALA A 86 19.44 15.50 -13.11
N ASN A 87 20.67 15.34 -13.62
CA ASN A 87 21.88 15.28 -12.80
C ASN A 87 22.18 16.62 -12.09
N ARG A 88 21.98 17.76 -12.76
CA ARG A 88 22.10 19.08 -12.11
C ARG A 88 21.04 19.25 -11.01
N MET A 89 19.80 18.83 -11.27
CA MET A 89 18.74 18.85 -10.28
C MET A 89 19.06 17.94 -9.10
N ALA A 90 19.55 16.72 -9.35
CA ALA A 90 19.95 15.78 -8.30
C ALA A 90 21.07 16.37 -7.43
N ALA A 91 22.11 16.96 -8.03
CA ALA A 91 23.18 17.63 -7.31
C ALA A 91 22.66 18.81 -6.45
N ALA A 92 21.70 19.59 -6.97
CA ALA A 92 21.04 20.64 -6.18
C ALA A 92 20.22 20.05 -5.02
N MET A 93 19.58 18.90 -5.22
CA MET A 93 18.79 18.21 -4.20
C MET A 93 19.66 17.52 -3.13
N GLU A 94 20.91 17.19 -3.42
CA GLU A 94 21.87 16.70 -2.41
C GLU A 94 22.22 17.76 -1.36
N ALA A 95 22.15 19.05 -1.74
CA ALA A 95 22.31 20.16 -0.79
C ALA A 95 21.08 20.38 0.10
N LEU A 96 19.93 19.78 -0.24
CA LEU A 96 18.70 19.87 0.54
C LEU A 96 18.65 18.80 1.63
N PRO A 97 17.91 19.03 2.73
CA PRO A 97 17.70 17.98 3.71
C PRO A 97 16.93 16.81 3.09
N LEU A 98 17.28 15.57 3.48
CA LEU A 98 16.76 14.33 2.90
C LEU A 98 15.23 14.28 2.82
N TRP A 99 14.53 14.77 3.85
CA TRP A 99 13.07 14.78 3.90
C TRP A 99 12.45 15.66 2.80
N LEU A 100 13.07 16.79 2.46
CA LEU A 100 12.59 17.67 1.40
C LEU A 100 12.81 17.05 0.03
N SER A 101 13.98 16.43 -0.19
CA SER A 101 14.26 15.66 -1.41
C SER A 101 13.27 14.52 -1.59
N ALA A 102 12.95 13.78 -0.52
CA ALA A 102 11.95 12.71 -0.55
C ALA A 102 10.54 13.22 -0.90
N ILE A 103 10.11 14.34 -0.31
CA ILE A 103 8.80 14.96 -0.62
C ILE A 103 8.73 15.37 -2.09
N LEU A 104 9.80 15.93 -2.66
CA LEU A 104 9.84 16.29 -4.08
C LEU A 104 9.69 15.07 -4.98
N HIS A 105 10.42 13.99 -4.72
CA HIS A 105 10.29 12.74 -5.49
C HIS A 105 8.89 12.13 -5.36
N LEU A 106 8.32 12.11 -4.14
CA LEU A 106 6.97 11.64 -3.89
C LEU A 106 5.91 12.53 -4.57
N GLY A 107 6.12 13.84 -4.61
CA GLY A 107 5.23 14.78 -5.29
C GLY A 107 5.21 14.57 -6.80
N VAL A 108 6.37 14.35 -7.42
CA VAL A 108 6.44 14.00 -8.85
C VAL A 108 5.81 12.63 -9.10
N LEU A 109 6.07 11.64 -8.25
CA LEU A 109 5.42 10.32 -8.37
C LEU A 109 3.89 10.43 -8.26
N TYR A 110 3.38 11.22 -7.31
CA TYR A 110 1.95 11.48 -7.15
C TYR A 110 1.36 12.13 -8.40
N LEU A 111 2.05 13.13 -8.98
CA LEU A 111 1.61 13.78 -10.21
C LEU A 111 1.50 12.78 -11.38
N VAL A 112 2.51 11.91 -11.54
CA VAL A 112 2.49 10.84 -12.55
C VAL A 112 1.27 9.93 -12.34
N LEU A 113 1.02 9.48 -11.11
CA LEU A 113 -0.10 8.61 -10.80
C LEU A 113 -1.45 9.30 -10.97
N HIS A 114 -1.58 10.56 -10.56
CA HIS A 114 -2.81 11.33 -10.71
C HIS A 114 -3.20 11.46 -12.18
N LEU A 115 -2.28 11.90 -13.04
CA LEU A 115 -2.53 12.00 -14.48
C LEU A 115 -2.82 10.65 -15.13
N TRP A 116 -2.16 9.58 -14.68
CA TRP A 116 -2.37 8.24 -15.21
C TRP A 116 -3.71 7.63 -14.80
N THR A 117 -4.18 7.93 -13.59
CA THR A 117 -5.44 7.42 -13.04
C THR A 117 -6.66 8.18 -13.52
N ASP A 118 -6.55 9.48 -13.80
CA ASP A 118 -7.63 10.31 -14.36
C ASP A 118 -8.15 9.79 -15.72
N MET A 119 -7.34 9.00 -16.44
CA MET A 119 -7.74 8.40 -17.72
C MET A 119 -8.82 7.32 -17.58
N SER A 120 -8.93 6.65 -16.43
CA SER A 120 -9.87 5.54 -16.24
C SER A 120 -10.10 5.18 -14.77
N ASP A 121 -11.36 5.04 -14.37
CA ASP A 121 -11.75 4.58 -13.02
C ASP A 121 -11.13 3.23 -12.65
N TYR A 122 -10.93 2.34 -13.62
CA TYR A 122 -10.24 1.07 -13.40
C TYR A 122 -8.80 1.27 -12.93
N ARG A 123 -8.08 2.23 -13.54
CA ARG A 123 -6.69 2.55 -13.14
C ARG A 123 -6.66 3.16 -11.75
N LEU A 124 -7.60 4.06 -11.47
CA LEU A 124 -7.77 4.65 -10.14
C LEU A 124 -7.96 3.56 -9.07
N GLN A 125 -8.88 2.61 -9.31
CA GLN A 125 -9.14 1.51 -8.36
C GLN A 125 -7.93 0.60 -8.18
N ILE A 126 -7.27 0.19 -9.26
CA ILE A 126 -6.06 -0.64 -9.21
C ILE A 126 -4.91 0.07 -8.50
N SER A 127 -4.72 1.37 -8.74
CA SER A 127 -3.70 2.17 -8.08
C SER A 127 -3.95 2.25 -6.57
N LYS A 128 -5.19 2.55 -6.14
CA LYS A 128 -5.58 2.53 -4.74
C LYS A 128 -5.34 1.17 -4.09
N LEU A 129 -5.77 0.08 -4.73
CA LEU A 129 -5.58 -1.28 -4.23
C LEU A 129 -4.10 -1.64 -4.11
N THR A 130 -3.28 -1.21 -5.06
CA THR A 130 -1.82 -1.45 -5.05
C THR A 130 -1.16 -0.72 -3.88
N MET A 131 -1.50 0.54 -3.62
CA MET A 131 -0.96 1.29 -2.49
C MET A 131 -1.41 0.71 -1.13
N ILE A 132 -2.67 0.27 -1.03
CA ILE A 132 -3.18 -0.45 0.15
C ILE A 132 -2.43 -1.78 0.32
N ALA A 133 -2.19 -2.52 -0.76
CA ALA A 133 -1.41 -3.75 -0.74
C ALA A 133 0.04 -3.52 -0.32
N VAL A 134 0.67 -2.39 -0.70
CA VAL A 134 2.00 -1.99 -0.20
C VAL A 134 1.96 -1.81 1.32
N MET A 135 0.97 -1.09 1.86
CA MET A 135 0.83 -0.93 3.32
C MET A 135 0.68 -2.27 4.03
N LEU A 136 -0.18 -3.15 3.51
CA LEU A 136 -0.37 -4.49 4.06
C LEU A 136 0.93 -5.31 3.99
N THR A 137 1.63 -5.27 2.87
CA THR A 137 2.91 -5.98 2.65
C THR A 137 4.01 -5.52 3.61
N LEU A 138 4.14 -4.21 3.83
CA LEU A 138 5.10 -3.68 4.78
C LEU A 138 4.74 -4.08 6.22
N SER A 139 3.45 -4.05 6.55
CA SER A 139 2.97 -4.41 7.89
C SER A 139 3.19 -5.90 8.23
N ILE A 140 3.10 -6.80 7.24
CA ILE A 140 3.44 -8.22 7.42
C ILE A 140 4.94 -8.45 7.42
N ASN A 141 5.72 -7.65 6.67
CA ASN A 141 7.16 -7.74 6.67
C ASN A 141 7.79 -7.39 8.04
N VAL A 142 7.15 -6.53 8.85
CA VAL A 142 7.59 -6.28 10.24
C VAL A 142 7.62 -7.57 11.06
N ILE A 143 6.61 -8.43 10.90
CA ILE A 143 6.47 -9.68 11.66
C ILE A 143 7.26 -10.81 10.99
N ASN A 144 7.00 -11.06 9.71
CA ASN A 144 7.57 -12.21 9.00
C ASN A 144 9.03 -11.97 8.59
N GLY A 145 9.42 -10.73 8.30
CA GLY A 145 10.75 -10.39 7.82
C GLY A 145 11.71 -9.96 8.94
N TYR A 146 11.37 -8.90 9.67
CA TYR A 146 12.27 -8.33 10.69
C TYR A 146 12.29 -9.14 11.99
N MET A 147 11.14 -9.60 12.46
CA MET A 147 11.06 -10.47 13.65
C MET A 147 11.27 -11.95 13.32
N GLY A 148 11.01 -12.35 12.06
CA GLY A 148 11.22 -13.71 11.56
C GLY A 148 10.23 -14.76 12.06
N GLU A 149 9.08 -14.34 12.58
CA GLU A 149 8.00 -15.24 12.95
C GLU A 149 6.97 -15.30 11.83
N PHE A 150 6.62 -16.49 11.36
CA PHE A 150 5.66 -16.64 10.28
C PHE A 150 4.23 -16.46 10.79
N SER A 151 3.58 -15.37 10.36
CA SER A 151 2.20 -15.04 10.68
C SER A 151 1.31 -14.94 9.44
N CYS A 152 0.09 -15.46 9.56
CA CYS A 152 -0.97 -15.43 8.55
C CYS A 152 -2.19 -14.61 9.00
N SER A 153 -2.10 -13.83 10.09
CA SER A 153 -3.26 -13.14 10.69
C SER A 153 -3.60 -11.77 10.07
N HIS A 154 -2.76 -11.22 9.18
CA HIS A 154 -2.96 -9.89 8.60
C HIS A 154 -4.30 -9.65 7.90
N PRO A 155 -4.88 -10.61 7.16
CA PRO A 155 -6.24 -10.44 6.64
C PRO A 155 -7.29 -10.23 7.75
N GLY A 156 -7.12 -10.90 8.90
CA GLY A 156 -7.95 -10.69 10.08
C GLY A 156 -7.79 -9.29 10.68
N PHE A 157 -6.55 -8.80 10.79
CA PHE A 157 -6.28 -7.42 11.25
C PHE A 157 -6.84 -6.37 10.29
N MET A 158 -6.72 -6.60 9.00
CA MET A 158 -7.32 -5.76 7.96
C MET A 158 -8.85 -5.74 8.08
N ALA A 159 -9.50 -6.89 8.32
CA ALA A 159 -10.93 -6.96 8.56
C ALA A 159 -11.33 -6.17 9.83
N LEU A 160 -10.63 -6.34 10.95
CA LEU A 160 -10.91 -5.58 12.18
C LEU A 160 -10.86 -4.07 11.94
N GLY A 161 -9.83 -3.59 11.24
CA GLY A 161 -9.70 -2.17 10.93
C GLY A 161 -10.74 -1.65 9.93
N ALA A 162 -11.08 -2.45 8.91
CA ALA A 162 -12.13 -2.14 7.94
C ALA A 162 -13.49 -1.98 8.62
N TYR A 163 -13.86 -2.92 9.49
CA TYR A 163 -15.12 -2.86 10.23
C TYR A 163 -15.13 -1.72 11.24
N ALA A 164 -14.07 -1.54 12.05
CA ALA A 164 -14.01 -0.46 13.03
C ALA A 164 -14.07 0.94 12.38
N SER A 165 -13.32 1.16 11.29
CA SER A 165 -13.37 2.42 10.54
C SER A 165 -14.73 2.62 9.86
N SER A 166 -15.33 1.57 9.29
CA SER A 166 -16.67 1.64 8.69
C SER A 166 -17.73 1.99 9.73
N THR A 167 -17.72 1.34 10.91
CA THR A 167 -18.65 1.64 11.99
C THR A 167 -18.50 3.08 12.47
N PHE A 168 -17.28 3.58 12.61
CA PHE A 168 -17.04 4.99 12.94
C PHE A 168 -17.67 5.94 11.92
N SER A 169 -17.44 5.70 10.63
CA SER A 169 -17.95 6.57 9.57
C SER A 169 -19.48 6.50 9.42
N LEU A 170 -20.05 5.29 9.48
CA LEU A 170 -21.48 5.06 9.31
C LEU A 170 -22.29 5.56 10.51
N VAL A 171 -21.82 5.39 11.74
CA VAL A 171 -22.54 5.88 12.94
C VAL A 171 -22.52 7.41 13.00
N LEU A 172 -21.39 8.04 12.68
CA LEU A 172 -21.23 9.46 12.91
C LEU A 172 -21.71 10.33 11.75
N PHE A 173 -21.52 9.92 10.50
CA PHE A 173 -21.62 10.86 9.36
C PHE A 173 -22.57 10.43 8.24
N ARG A 174 -23.06 9.19 8.23
CA ARG A 174 -23.97 8.71 7.18
C ARG A 174 -25.24 8.14 7.77
N GLN A 175 -26.33 8.32 7.03
CA GLN A 175 -27.56 7.62 7.33
C GLN A 175 -27.44 6.20 6.78
N ASP A 176 -27.41 5.22 7.67
CA ASP A 176 -27.31 3.81 7.29
C ASP A 176 -28.47 2.99 7.85
N ARG A 177 -28.79 1.88 7.17
CA ARG A 177 -29.85 0.97 7.60
C ARG A 177 -29.55 0.32 8.95
N LEU A 178 -28.28 0.07 9.27
CA LEU A 178 -27.87 -0.61 10.51
C LEU A 178 -27.82 0.35 11.71
N PHE A 179 -27.36 1.58 11.50
CA PHE A 179 -27.08 2.53 12.59
C PHE A 179 -28.05 3.71 12.69
N GLY A 180 -28.91 3.92 11.68
CA GLY A 180 -29.93 4.97 11.70
C GLY A 180 -29.40 6.33 11.22
N ALA A 181 -29.91 7.41 11.84
CA ALA A 181 -29.56 8.78 11.46
C ALA A 181 -28.18 9.18 12.01
N PRO A 182 -27.39 9.98 11.26
CA PRO A 182 -26.04 10.37 11.66
C PRO A 182 -26.06 11.31 12.87
N ILE A 183 -25.08 11.13 13.76
CA ILE A 183 -24.93 11.96 14.98
C ILE A 183 -24.31 13.33 14.64
N LEU A 184 -23.43 13.38 13.64
CA LEU A 184 -22.68 14.58 13.24
C LEU A 184 -22.99 15.01 11.80
N PRO A 185 -22.76 16.30 11.46
CA PRO A 185 -22.88 16.78 10.10
C PRO A 185 -21.87 16.11 9.15
N GLU A 186 -22.35 15.70 7.97
CA GLU A 186 -21.54 14.99 6.95
C GLU A 186 -20.31 15.80 6.48
N PHE A 187 -20.38 17.13 6.53
CA PHE A 187 -19.27 18.02 6.15
C PHE A 187 -17.99 17.82 7.00
N LEU A 188 -18.12 17.37 8.26
CA LEU A 188 -16.96 17.10 9.11
C LEU A 188 -16.30 15.75 8.80
N GLY A 189 -16.99 14.87 8.08
CA GLY A 189 -16.56 13.50 7.81
C GLY A 189 -15.15 13.38 7.21
N PRO A 190 -14.84 14.07 6.09
CA PRO A 190 -13.51 14.00 5.46
C PRO A 190 -12.35 14.42 6.40
N TYR A 191 -12.58 15.41 7.26
CA TYR A 191 -11.57 15.90 8.21
C TYR A 191 -11.36 14.94 9.38
N MET A 192 -12.39 14.18 9.75
CA MET A 192 -12.34 13.17 10.81
C MET A 192 -11.98 11.77 10.28
N PHE A 193 -11.87 11.59 8.97
CA PHE A 193 -11.49 10.31 8.38
C PHE A 193 -10.14 9.77 8.89
N PRO A 194 -9.07 10.58 9.05
CA PRO A 194 -7.83 10.10 9.65
C PRO A 194 -8.03 9.53 11.05
N LEU A 195 -8.94 10.10 11.86
CA LEU A 195 -9.27 9.56 13.17
C LEU A 195 -9.96 8.19 13.07
N GLY A 196 -10.89 8.02 12.11
CA GLY A 196 -11.51 6.72 11.82
C GLY A 196 -10.47 5.65 11.43
N LEU A 197 -9.47 6.02 10.63
CA LEU A 197 -8.35 5.14 10.29
C LEU A 197 -7.49 4.78 11.52
N LEU A 198 -7.18 5.77 12.38
CA LEU A 198 -6.45 5.51 13.63
C LEU A 198 -7.21 4.56 14.55
N LEU A 199 -8.53 4.75 14.70
CA LEU A 199 -9.38 3.85 15.48
C LEU A 199 -9.41 2.43 14.89
N GLY A 200 -9.48 2.32 13.57
CA GLY A 200 -9.35 1.03 12.87
C GLY A 200 -8.00 0.34 13.14
N GLY A 201 -6.91 1.10 13.10
CA GLY A 201 -5.58 0.60 13.47
C GLY A 201 -5.51 0.14 14.92
N VAL A 202 -6.02 0.94 15.86
CA VAL A 202 -6.05 0.58 17.29
C VAL A 202 -6.87 -0.68 17.54
N ALA A 203 -8.04 -0.80 16.91
CA ALA A 203 -8.87 -2.01 17.01
C ALA A 203 -8.11 -3.26 16.52
N ALA A 204 -7.39 -3.14 15.41
CA ALA A 204 -6.55 -4.22 14.89
C ALA A 204 -5.36 -4.54 15.83
N SER A 205 -4.69 -3.53 16.41
CA SER A 205 -3.63 -3.73 17.41
C SER A 205 -4.11 -4.43 18.66
N LEU A 206 -5.32 -4.11 19.15
CA LEU A 206 -5.93 -4.82 20.27
C LEU A 206 -6.27 -6.26 19.90
N GLY A 207 -6.80 -6.48 18.69
CA GLY A 207 -7.02 -7.83 18.16
C GLY A 207 -5.72 -8.64 18.06
N ALA A 208 -4.59 -7.99 17.77
CA ALA A 208 -3.28 -8.65 17.71
C ALA A 208 -2.82 -9.21 19.06
N LEU A 209 -3.30 -8.69 20.19
CA LEU A 209 -2.99 -9.26 21.50
C LEU A 209 -3.52 -10.69 21.66
N VAL A 210 -4.64 -11.01 20.99
CA VAL A 210 -5.20 -12.37 20.97
C VAL A 210 -4.22 -13.36 20.33
N VAL A 211 -3.41 -12.92 19.37
CA VAL A 211 -2.40 -13.73 18.68
C VAL A 211 -1.05 -13.66 19.38
N ALA A 212 -0.64 -12.46 19.83
CA ALA A 212 0.66 -12.22 20.42
C ALA A 212 0.83 -12.84 21.82
N ILE A 213 -0.23 -12.93 22.63
CA ILE A 213 -0.11 -13.53 23.96
C ILE A 213 0.14 -15.05 23.89
N PRO A 214 -0.61 -15.83 23.08
CA PRO A 214 -0.29 -17.24 22.86
C PRO A 214 1.06 -17.47 22.19
N SER A 215 1.54 -16.54 21.34
CA SER A 215 2.81 -16.72 20.60
C SER A 215 4.01 -16.91 21.52
N PHE A 216 3.99 -16.40 22.75
CA PHE A 216 5.08 -16.61 23.71
C PHE A 216 5.27 -18.06 24.15
N ARG A 217 4.26 -18.90 23.98
CA ARG A 217 4.29 -20.31 24.39
C ARG A 217 4.58 -21.26 23.24
N THR A 218 4.62 -20.76 22.01
CA THR A 218 4.64 -21.57 20.78
C THR A 218 5.66 -21.02 19.79
N ARG A 219 6.36 -21.88 19.04
CA ARG A 219 7.36 -21.46 18.05
C ARG A 219 7.08 -22.04 16.67
N GLY A 220 7.60 -21.36 15.65
CA GLY A 220 7.55 -21.82 14.25
C GLY A 220 6.12 -22.11 13.79
N ASP A 221 5.90 -23.34 13.33
CA ASP A 221 4.65 -23.77 12.70
C ASP A 221 3.42 -23.62 13.61
N TYR A 222 3.59 -23.73 14.93
CA TYR A 222 2.48 -23.56 15.87
C TYR A 222 1.92 -22.13 15.86
N LEU A 223 2.79 -21.12 15.72
CA LEU A 223 2.36 -19.73 15.63
C LEU A 223 1.62 -19.48 14.32
N ALA A 224 2.10 -20.07 13.23
CA ALA A 224 1.43 -20.01 11.93
C ALA A 224 -0.01 -20.55 12.04
N ILE A 225 -0.19 -21.72 12.66
CA ILE A 225 -1.50 -22.35 12.88
C ILE A 225 -2.41 -21.45 13.72
N ILE A 226 -1.92 -20.89 14.83
CA ILE A 226 -2.69 -19.99 15.70
C ILE A 226 -3.12 -18.73 14.93
N SER A 227 -2.22 -18.13 14.14
CA SER A 227 -2.51 -16.91 13.38
C SER A 227 -3.54 -17.15 12.27
N LEU A 228 -3.51 -18.33 11.63
CA LEU A 228 -4.50 -18.76 10.65
C LEU A 228 -5.86 -18.99 11.33
N ALA A 229 -5.89 -19.67 12.48
CA ALA A 229 -7.10 -19.87 13.26
C ALA A 229 -7.73 -18.53 13.67
N PHE A 230 -6.92 -17.55 14.10
CA PHE A 230 -7.38 -16.20 14.40
C PHE A 230 -8.07 -15.54 13.19
N MET A 231 -7.49 -15.62 12.00
CA MET A 231 -8.11 -15.08 10.78
C MET A 231 -9.50 -15.69 10.55
N PHE A 232 -9.65 -17.01 10.70
CA PHE A 232 -10.94 -17.68 10.56
C PHE A 232 -11.92 -17.31 11.68
N ILE A 233 -11.46 -17.12 12.91
CA ILE A 233 -12.30 -16.64 14.02
C ILE A 233 -12.83 -15.24 13.70
N VAL A 234 -11.97 -14.31 13.28
CA VAL A 234 -12.40 -12.94 12.91
C VAL A 234 -13.42 -12.98 11.78
N LYS A 235 -13.16 -13.77 10.74
CA LYS A 235 -14.11 -13.97 9.63
C LYS A 235 -15.46 -14.50 10.14
N SER A 236 -15.44 -15.56 10.95
CA SER A 236 -16.65 -16.17 11.51
C SER A 236 -17.42 -15.18 12.38
N VAL A 237 -16.74 -14.40 13.21
CA VAL A 237 -17.38 -13.37 14.05
C VAL A 237 -18.13 -12.35 13.20
N PHE A 238 -17.50 -11.80 12.15
CA PHE A 238 -18.18 -10.81 11.30
C PHE A 238 -19.31 -11.41 10.46
N GLU A 239 -19.19 -12.65 10.01
CA GLU A 239 -20.27 -13.33 9.27
C GLU A 239 -21.48 -13.65 10.16
N ASN A 240 -21.28 -13.85 11.47
CA ASN A 240 -22.36 -14.17 12.41
C ASN A 240 -22.93 -12.94 13.16
N LEU A 241 -22.28 -11.79 13.10
CA LEU A 241 -22.77 -10.55 13.73
C LEU A 241 -23.67 -9.76 12.78
N GLU A 242 -24.99 -9.95 12.92
CA GLU A 242 -26.00 -9.24 12.12
C GLU A 242 -25.94 -7.71 12.28
N VAL A 243 -25.57 -7.22 13.48
CA VAL A 243 -25.38 -5.78 13.76
C VAL A 243 -24.33 -5.14 12.86
N LEU A 244 -23.37 -5.94 12.36
CA LEU A 244 -22.31 -5.50 11.46
C LEU A 244 -22.58 -5.90 9.99
N GLY A 245 -23.83 -6.26 9.67
CA GLY A 245 -24.26 -6.67 8.34
C GLY A 245 -24.09 -8.17 8.04
N GLY A 246 -23.57 -8.96 8.99
CA GLY A 246 -23.42 -10.41 8.85
C GLY A 246 -22.64 -10.80 7.59
N PRO A 247 -23.07 -11.83 6.82
CA PRO A 247 -22.36 -12.28 5.62
C PRO A 247 -22.33 -11.25 4.47
N ARG A 248 -23.19 -10.23 4.50
CA ARG A 248 -23.20 -9.15 3.50
C ARG A 248 -22.18 -8.05 3.82
N GLY A 249 -21.76 -7.95 5.07
CA GLY A 249 -20.92 -6.85 5.57
C GLY A 249 -21.65 -5.50 5.61
N MET A 250 -20.91 -4.46 5.96
CA MET A 250 -21.40 -3.07 5.96
C MET A 250 -21.28 -2.44 4.57
N GLY A 251 -22.30 -1.68 4.17
CA GLY A 251 -22.31 -0.90 2.94
C GLY A 251 -22.61 0.58 3.20
N GLY A 252 -22.45 1.42 2.17
CA GLY A 252 -22.78 2.85 2.25
C GLY A 252 -21.67 3.74 2.81
N GLN A 253 -20.46 3.21 2.98
CA GLN A 253 -19.29 3.97 3.42
C GLN A 253 -19.05 5.16 2.48
N PRO A 254 -18.77 6.34 3.03
CA PRO A 254 -18.52 7.54 2.23
C PRO A 254 -17.18 7.44 1.51
N HIS A 255 -17.08 8.01 0.30
CA HIS A 255 -15.88 7.91 -0.53
C HIS A 255 -14.76 8.85 -0.08
N TRP A 256 -14.20 8.61 1.10
CA TRP A 256 -13.13 9.41 1.69
C TRP A 256 -11.72 8.89 1.39
N ALA A 257 -11.59 7.61 0.99
CA ALA A 257 -10.34 7.05 0.49
C ALA A 257 -10.06 7.53 -0.95
N THR A 258 -9.93 8.83 -1.11
CA THR A 258 -9.51 9.47 -2.35
C THR A 258 -8.05 9.11 -2.68
N LEU A 259 -7.63 9.29 -3.93
CA LEU A 259 -6.25 9.01 -4.33
C LEU A 259 -5.20 9.74 -3.44
N PRO A 260 -5.35 11.05 -3.13
CA PRO A 260 -4.45 11.72 -2.19
C PRO A 260 -4.43 11.06 -0.81
N ALA A 261 -5.60 10.70 -0.26
CA ALA A 261 -5.69 10.10 1.08
C ALA A 261 -4.96 8.76 1.16
N VAL A 262 -5.15 7.88 0.16
CA VAL A 262 -4.47 6.58 0.11
C VAL A 262 -2.96 6.76 -0.12
N PHE A 263 -2.55 7.68 -1.00
CA PHE A 263 -1.14 7.95 -1.27
C PHE A 263 -0.41 8.51 -0.03
N ILE A 264 -1.02 9.48 0.65
CA ILE A 264 -0.48 10.04 1.90
C ILE A 264 -0.43 8.96 2.98
N GLY A 265 -1.51 8.16 3.14
CA GLY A 265 -1.54 7.04 4.08
C GLY A 265 -0.41 6.03 3.84
N MET A 266 -0.15 5.68 2.57
CA MET A 266 0.96 4.82 2.17
C MET A 266 2.32 5.45 2.47
N ALA A 267 2.52 6.73 2.12
CA ALA A 267 3.79 7.42 2.36
C ALA A 267 4.10 7.54 3.86
N VAL A 268 3.11 7.89 4.68
CA VAL A 268 3.24 7.92 6.15
C VAL A 268 3.54 6.53 6.69
N CYS A 269 2.84 5.49 6.21
CA CYS A 269 3.11 4.10 6.59
C CYS A 269 4.56 3.70 6.31
N ILE A 270 5.07 3.97 5.11
CA ILE A 270 6.48 3.68 4.73
C ILE A 270 7.44 4.38 5.69
N VAL A 271 7.27 5.68 5.93
CA VAL A 271 8.16 6.47 6.78
C VAL A 271 8.15 5.96 8.21
N VAL A 272 6.96 5.69 8.77
CA VAL A 272 6.82 5.24 10.15
C VAL A 272 7.37 3.82 10.33
N ILE A 273 7.11 2.91 9.39
CA ILE A 273 7.67 1.54 9.44
C ILE A 273 9.20 1.58 9.28
N ASN A 274 9.73 2.39 8.36
CA ASN A 274 11.17 2.56 8.20
C ASN A 274 11.83 3.09 9.49
N ASN A 275 11.22 4.07 10.15
CA ASN A 275 11.73 4.60 11.41
C ASN A 275 11.64 3.56 12.54
N PHE A 276 10.56 2.77 12.60
CA PHE A 276 10.40 1.69 13.57
C PHE A 276 11.47 0.61 13.41
N VAL A 277 11.73 0.17 12.18
CA VAL A 277 12.75 -0.85 11.88
C VAL A 277 14.17 -0.37 12.19
N ASN A 278 14.46 0.91 11.94
CA ASN A 278 15.78 1.49 12.24
C ASN A 278 15.97 1.87 13.72
N SER A 279 14.89 1.87 14.50
CA SER A 279 14.92 2.20 15.93
C SER A 279 15.59 1.10 16.78
N THR A 280 15.79 1.38 18.07
CA THR A 280 16.26 0.40 19.05
C THR A 280 15.36 -0.83 19.13
N MET A 281 14.03 -0.64 19.00
CA MET A 281 13.06 -1.74 18.97
C MET A 281 13.22 -2.60 17.72
N GLY A 282 13.43 -1.98 16.55
CA GLY A 282 13.68 -2.71 15.30
C GLY A 282 14.97 -3.52 15.33
N LYS A 283 16.05 -2.98 15.92
CA LYS A 283 17.28 -3.73 16.18
C LYS A 283 17.07 -4.89 17.15
N ALA A 284 16.24 -4.70 18.17
CA ALA A 284 15.85 -5.78 19.08
C ALA A 284 15.05 -6.88 18.36
N LEU A 285 14.20 -6.55 17.37
CA LEU A 285 13.52 -7.56 16.55
C LEU A 285 14.49 -8.43 15.77
N ASN A 286 15.52 -7.82 15.15
CA ASN A 286 16.55 -8.58 14.45
C ASN A 286 17.32 -9.51 15.42
N ALA A 287 17.62 -9.05 16.64
CA ALA A 287 18.26 -9.90 17.66
C ALA A 287 17.36 -11.08 18.09
N VAL A 288 16.06 -10.84 18.27
CA VAL A 288 15.06 -11.88 18.57
C VAL A 288 14.95 -12.89 17.42
N ARG A 289 14.97 -12.40 16.18
CA ARG A 289 14.95 -13.23 14.97
C ARG A 289 16.15 -14.17 14.90
N ASP A 290 17.34 -13.63 15.13
CA ASP A 290 18.58 -14.38 14.96
C ASP A 290 18.72 -15.46 16.06
N ASN A 291 18.49 -15.10 17.33
CA ASN A 291 18.36 -16.07 18.42
C ASN A 291 17.67 -15.46 19.65
N GLU A 292 16.41 -15.84 19.87
CA GLU A 292 15.61 -15.36 21.00
C GLU A 292 16.25 -15.62 22.37
N THR A 293 16.82 -16.81 22.61
CA THR A 293 17.43 -17.16 23.89
C THR A 293 18.69 -16.35 24.16
N ALA A 294 19.49 -16.10 23.11
CA ALA A 294 20.67 -15.24 23.21
C ALA A 294 20.27 -13.77 23.43
N ALA A 295 19.23 -13.28 22.74
CA ALA A 295 18.71 -11.94 22.94
C ALA A 295 18.22 -11.73 24.38
N GLU A 296 17.51 -12.72 24.94
CA GLU A 296 17.05 -12.71 26.33
C GLU A 296 18.21 -12.69 27.33
N ALA A 297 19.27 -13.48 27.09
CA ALA A 297 20.50 -13.45 27.88
C ALA A 297 21.21 -12.09 27.81
N MET A 298 21.07 -11.37 26.70
CA MET A 298 21.58 -10.01 26.50
C MET A 298 20.59 -8.92 26.95
N THR A 299 19.70 -9.23 27.91
CA THR A 299 18.74 -8.31 28.56
C THR A 299 17.60 -7.78 27.68
N VAL A 300 17.45 -8.28 26.45
CA VAL A 300 16.33 -7.91 25.59
C VAL A 300 15.05 -8.56 26.12
N ASN A 301 14.02 -7.77 26.37
CA ASN A 301 12.71 -8.29 26.73
C ASN A 301 11.98 -8.81 25.48
N THR A 302 12.26 -10.06 25.10
CA THR A 302 11.73 -10.74 23.91
C THR A 302 10.20 -10.67 23.86
N ARG A 303 9.54 -10.87 25.01
CA ARG A 303 8.09 -10.78 25.16
C ARG A 303 7.54 -9.42 24.72
N ARG A 304 8.05 -8.32 25.29
CA ARG A 304 7.61 -6.96 24.93
C ARG A 304 7.93 -6.63 23.49
N THR A 305 9.10 -7.04 23.00
CA THR A 305 9.53 -6.81 21.62
C THR A 305 8.57 -7.44 20.61
N LYS A 306 8.23 -8.73 20.79
CA LYS A 306 7.29 -9.43 19.92
C LYS A 306 5.87 -8.86 20.00
N MET A 307 5.37 -8.57 21.20
CA MET A 307 4.06 -7.92 21.38
C MET A 307 3.97 -6.59 20.65
N THR A 308 5.01 -5.75 20.78
CA THR A 308 5.05 -4.43 20.13
C THR A 308 5.05 -4.58 18.62
N ALA A 309 5.82 -5.53 18.07
CA ALA A 309 5.84 -5.79 16.63
C ALA A 309 4.49 -6.30 16.09
N PHE A 310 3.82 -7.22 16.81
CA PHE A 310 2.49 -7.68 16.44
C PHE A 310 1.46 -6.55 16.46
N MET A 311 1.42 -5.76 17.54
CA MET A 311 0.49 -4.62 17.65
C MET A 311 0.76 -3.57 16.57
N PHE A 312 2.03 -3.26 16.29
CA PHE A 312 2.43 -2.27 15.29
C PHE A 312 2.17 -2.75 13.86
N GLY A 313 2.46 -4.01 13.53
CA GLY A 313 2.11 -4.60 12.25
C GLY A 313 0.59 -4.65 12.04
N ALA A 314 -0.16 -5.10 13.05
CA ALA A 314 -1.62 -5.13 12.99
C ALA A 314 -2.23 -3.72 12.88
N PHE A 315 -1.64 -2.71 13.52
CA PHE A 315 -2.08 -1.31 13.38
C PHE A 315 -2.14 -0.89 11.92
N TRP A 316 -1.03 -1.06 11.20
CA TRP A 316 -0.93 -0.66 9.80
C TRP A 316 -1.79 -1.52 8.87
N ALA A 317 -1.96 -2.80 9.19
CA ALA A 317 -2.94 -3.66 8.50
C ALA A 317 -4.37 -3.15 8.70
N GLY A 318 -4.72 -2.71 9.91
CA GLY A 318 -6.02 -2.14 10.23
C GLY A 318 -6.28 -0.80 9.53
N VAL A 319 -5.29 0.10 9.50
CA VAL A 319 -5.36 1.35 8.72
C VAL A 319 -5.56 1.06 7.23
N ALA A 320 -4.83 0.09 6.68
CA ALA A 320 -4.99 -0.36 5.29
C ALA A 320 -6.41 -0.92 5.04
N GLY A 321 -6.98 -1.66 6.00
CA GLY A 321 -8.37 -2.13 5.94
C GLY A 321 -9.39 -1.00 5.99
N GLY A 322 -9.16 0.02 6.82
CA GLY A 322 -10.00 1.22 6.87
C GLY A 322 -10.02 1.98 5.53
N LEU A 323 -8.86 2.09 4.86
CA LEU A 323 -8.74 2.66 3.51
C LEU A 323 -9.39 1.80 2.44
N TYR A 324 -9.36 0.47 2.58
CA TYR A 324 -10.00 -0.46 1.64
C TYR A 324 -11.52 -0.42 1.71
N ALA A 325 -12.08 -0.12 2.89
CA ALA A 325 -13.52 -0.09 3.11
C ALA A 325 -14.22 1.19 2.59
N HIS A 326 -13.47 2.26 2.31
CA HIS A 326 -13.98 3.57 1.84
C HIS A 326 -13.56 3.83 0.38
#